data_AF-A0ABC8V1Y2-F1
#
_entry.id   AF-A0ABC8V1Y2-F1
#
_cell.length_a   1.000
_cell.length_b   1.000
_cell.length_c   1.000
_cell.angle_alpha   90.00
_cell.angle_beta   90.00
_cell.angle_gamma   90.00
#
_symmetry.space_group_name_H-M   'P 1'
#
loop_
_entity.id
_entity.type
_entity.pdbx_description
1 polymer ?
#
loop_
_entity_poly.entity_id
_entity_poly.type
_entity_poly.pdbx_seq_one_letter_code
_entity_poly.pdbx_strand_id
1 'polypeptide(L)'
;MRLNHYPPCSIPHLALGIGRHKDSGALAILAQDDVGGLEVKRKTDGEWIRVKPIRDAYIINVAHYTMVEPLKELTDDQNLAKYKAYNWGKFFATRRCSNFQKLDVENIQISHFRLSQKSG
;
A
#
# COMPACT_ATOMS: atom_id res chain seq x y z
N MET A 1 11.31 14.81 -3.79
CA MET A 1 12.18 13.84 -4.48
C MET A 1 13.31 13.45 -3.55
N ARG A 2 13.66 12.17 -3.43
CA ARG A 2 14.75 11.67 -2.58
C ARG A 2 15.70 10.85 -3.44
N LEU A 3 16.98 11.21 -3.45
CA LEU A 3 18.03 10.44 -4.10
C LEU A 3 18.78 9.65 -3.03
N ASN A 4 18.84 8.34 -3.17
CA ASN A 4 19.52 7.47 -2.22
C ASN A 4 20.79 6.90 -2.85
N HIS A 5 21.89 6.93 -2.11
CA HIS A 5 23.13 6.26 -2.48
C HIS A 5 23.50 5.31 -1.34
N TYR A 6 23.66 4.02 -1.67
CA TYR A 6 23.98 2.98 -0.73
C TYR A 6 25.38 2.43 -1.07
N PRO A 7 26.44 2.86 -0.37
CA PRO A 7 27.79 2.39 -0.67
C PRO A 7 27.97 0.90 -0.32
N PRO A 8 28.90 0.19 -0.99
CA PRO A 8 29.26 -1.18 -0.62
C PRO A 8 29.66 -1.28 0.86
N CYS A 9 29.18 -2.31 1.55
CA CYS A 9 29.46 -2.56 2.95
C CYS A 9 30.24 -3.87 3.10
N SER A 10 31.33 -3.85 3.88
CA SER A 10 32.14 -5.04 4.16
C SER A 10 31.45 -6.05 5.08
N ILE A 11 30.45 -5.62 5.85
CA ILE A 11 29.73 -6.46 6.82
C ILE A 11 28.21 -6.31 6.65
N PRO A 12 27.65 -6.69 5.48
CA PRO A 12 26.28 -6.37 5.11
C PRO A 12 25.21 -7.04 6.00
N HIS A 13 25.57 -8.07 6.75
CA HIS A 13 24.64 -8.75 7.68
C HIS A 13 24.43 -7.98 8.99
N LEU A 14 25.25 -6.97 9.30
CA LEU A 14 25.14 -6.12 10.49
C LEU A 14 24.61 -4.71 10.20
N ALA A 15 24.40 -4.36 8.93
CA ALA A 15 24.00 -3.03 8.51
C ALA A 15 22.74 -3.08 7.63
N LEU A 16 21.90 -2.05 7.75
CA LEU A 16 20.78 -1.82 6.86
C LEU A 16 20.95 -0.45 6.19
N GLY A 17 20.90 -0.41 4.86
CA GLY A 17 20.93 0.86 4.12
C GLY A 17 19.72 1.74 4.48
N ILE A 18 18.54 1.12 4.61
CA ILE A 18 17.35 1.74 5.19
C ILE A 18 16.65 0.75 6.11
N GLY A 19 16.28 1.21 7.31
CA GLY A 19 15.57 0.40 8.29
C GLY A 19 14.14 0.06 7.87
N ARG A 20 13.51 -0.85 8.63
CA ARG A 20 12.10 -1.23 8.43
C ARG A 20 11.19 -0.02 8.59
N HIS A 21 10.42 0.33 7.57
CA HIS A 21 9.51 1.47 7.63
C HIS A 21 8.28 1.27 6.74
N LYS A 22 7.35 2.21 6.83
CA LYS A 22 6.29 2.44 5.86
C LYS A 22 6.49 3.84 5.31
N ASP A 23 6.17 4.04 4.04
CA ASP A 23 6.18 5.38 3.45
C ASP A 23 5.14 6.27 4.13
N SER A 24 5.50 7.54 4.33
CA SER A 24 4.64 8.55 4.96
C SER A 24 3.71 9.27 3.99
N GLY A 25 4.02 9.25 2.68
CA GLY A 25 3.19 9.83 1.62
C GLY A 25 1.96 8.97 1.31
N ALA A 26 1.24 9.26 0.22
CA ALA A 26 0.14 8.41 -0.25
C ALA A 26 0.63 7.32 -1.22
N LEU A 27 1.56 7.70 -2.11
CA LEU A 27 2.14 6.88 -3.16
C LEU A 27 3.63 7.18 -3.27
N ALA A 28 4.45 6.13 -3.35
CA ALA A 28 5.85 6.24 -3.75
C ALA A 28 6.05 5.61 -5.12
N ILE A 29 6.80 6.31 -5.97
CA ILE A 29 7.29 5.83 -7.26
C ILE A 29 8.80 5.70 -7.12
N LEU A 30 9.30 4.47 -7.22
CA LEU A 30 10.70 4.15 -6.99
C LEU A 30 11.32 3.62 -8.30
N ALA A 31 12.35 4.32 -8.78
CA ALA A 31 13.29 3.80 -9.76
C ALA A 31 14.44 3.12 -9.02
N GLN A 32 14.87 1.95 -9.47
CA GLN A 32 16.02 1.23 -8.93
C GLN A 32 17.10 1.06 -9.99
N ASP A 33 18.34 0.93 -9.52
CA ASP A 33 19.43 0.41 -10.34
C ASP A 33 19.32 -1.12 -10.50
N ASP A 34 20.32 -1.72 -11.13
CA ASP A 34 20.43 -3.17 -11.33
C ASP A 34 21.01 -3.93 -10.12
N VAL A 35 21.51 -3.23 -9.10
CA VAL A 35 22.04 -3.82 -7.85
C VAL A 35 20.89 -4.30 -6.97
N GLY A 36 19.83 -3.49 -6.84
CA GLY A 36 18.64 -3.84 -6.07
C GLY A 36 18.78 -3.67 -4.55
N GLY A 37 18.33 -4.66 -3.77
CA GLY A 37 18.38 -4.64 -2.30
C GLY A 37 17.09 -4.19 -1.59
N LEU A 38 16.03 -3.89 -2.34
CA LEU A 38 14.71 -3.64 -1.74
C LEU A 38 14.09 -4.96 -1.26
N GLU A 39 13.61 -4.94 -0.02
CA GLU A 39 12.83 -6.02 0.57
C GLU A 39 11.47 -5.52 1.05
N VAL A 40 10.42 -6.30 0.78
CA VAL A 40 9.05 -6.03 1.20
C VAL A 40 8.61 -7.08 2.21
N LYS A 41 8.18 -6.64 3.38
CA LYS A 41 7.64 -7.53 4.41
C LYS A 41 6.23 -7.99 4.06
N ARG A 42 6.09 -9.28 3.76
CA ARG A 42 4.80 -9.94 3.57
C ARG A 42 4.05 -10.00 4.90
N LYS A 43 2.79 -9.55 4.89
CA LYS A 43 1.97 -9.44 6.11
C LYS A 43 1.41 -10.76 6.63
N THR A 44 1.31 -11.78 5.80
CA THR A 44 0.67 -13.06 6.15
C THR A 44 1.52 -13.91 7.10
N ASP A 45 2.82 -13.88 6.93
CA ASP A 45 3.80 -14.67 7.70
C ASP A 45 4.93 -13.83 8.28
N GLY A 46 5.03 -12.55 7.88
CA GLY A 46 6.08 -11.66 8.34
C GLY A 46 7.41 -11.83 7.60
N GLU A 47 7.44 -12.64 6.55
CA GLU A 47 8.64 -12.89 5.76
C GLU A 47 9.04 -11.66 4.93
N TRP A 48 10.35 -11.46 4.75
CA TRP A 48 10.89 -10.42 3.89
C TRP A 48 11.15 -10.99 2.50
N ILE A 49 10.56 -10.38 1.48
CA ILE A 49 10.71 -10.82 0.08
C ILE A 49 11.58 -9.80 -0.64
N ARG A 50 12.66 -10.28 -1.27
CA ARG A 50 13.48 -9.45 -2.17
C ARG A 50 12.71 -9.13 -3.44
N VAL A 51 12.69 -7.84 -3.78
CA VAL A 51 12.14 -7.38 -5.05
C VAL A 51 13.24 -7.44 -6.08
N LYS A 52 13.04 -8.22 -7.15
CA LYS A 52 13.97 -8.30 -8.27
C LYS A 52 13.94 -6.98 -9.04
N PRO A 53 15.09 -6.31 -9.26
CA PRO A 53 15.16 -5.15 -10.14
C PRO A 53 14.71 -5.52 -11.56
N ILE A 54 13.89 -4.66 -12.15
CA ILE A 54 13.44 -4.77 -13.54
C ILE A 54 13.89 -3.49 -14.24
N ARG A 55 14.69 -3.64 -15.29
CA ARG A 55 15.16 -2.51 -16.10
C ARG A 55 13.97 -1.78 -16.71
N ASP A 56 14.06 -0.45 -16.75
CA ASP A 56 13.04 0.46 -17.30
C ASP A 56 11.65 0.34 -16.64
N ALA A 57 11.61 -0.13 -15.38
CA ALA A 57 10.39 -0.23 -14.59
C ALA A 57 10.44 0.64 -13.34
N TYR A 58 9.25 1.04 -12.88
CA TYR A 58 9.07 1.69 -11.59
C TYR A 58 8.33 0.76 -10.63
N ILE A 59 8.75 0.79 -9.37
CA ILE A 59 8.02 0.17 -8.28
C ILE A 59 7.05 1.20 -7.71
N ILE A 60 5.79 0.79 -7.59
CA ILE A 60 4.73 1.61 -7.04
C ILE A 60 4.36 1.05 -5.66
N ASN A 61 4.51 1.87 -4.61
CA ASN A 61 4.07 1.51 -3.27
C ASN A 61 2.96 2.46 -2.81
N VAL A 62 1.81 1.90 -2.42
CA VAL A 62 0.73 2.66 -1.79
C VAL A 62 0.93 2.61 -0.28
N ALA A 63 1.06 3.77 0.34
CA ALA A 63 1.31 3.84 1.76
C ALA A 63 0.13 3.32 2.58
N HIS A 64 0.45 2.87 3.80
CA HIS A 64 -0.56 2.36 4.72
C HIS A 64 -1.53 3.46 5.19
N TYR A 65 -1.06 4.69 5.31
CA TYR A 65 -1.85 5.79 5.87
C TYR A 65 -2.71 6.52 4.83
N THR A 66 -2.64 6.11 3.56
CA THR A 66 -3.44 6.68 2.47
C THR A 66 -4.94 6.61 2.78
N MET A 67 -5.59 7.76 2.73
CA MET A 67 -7.05 7.88 2.76
C MET A 67 -7.57 7.86 1.33
N VAL A 68 -8.53 6.99 1.07
CA VAL A 68 -9.27 6.93 -0.19
C VAL A 68 -10.62 7.55 0.05
N GLU A 69 -10.95 8.59 -0.71
CA GLU A 69 -12.19 9.35 -0.59
C GLU A 69 -12.71 9.77 -1.98
N PRO A 70 -14.02 10.04 -2.12
CA PRO A 70 -14.56 10.61 -3.35
C PRO A 70 -13.86 11.92 -3.70
N LEU A 71 -13.49 12.05 -4.98
CA LEU A 71 -12.88 13.26 -5.50
C LEU A 71 -13.92 14.39 -5.49
N LYS A 72 -13.66 15.46 -4.73
CA LYS A 72 -14.64 16.54 -4.48
C LYS A 72 -15.04 17.24 -5.77
N GLU A 73 -14.11 17.34 -6.71
CA GLU A 73 -14.25 17.90 -8.05
C GLU A 73 -15.24 17.11 -8.92
N LEU A 74 -15.55 15.87 -8.54
CA LEU A 74 -16.52 15.01 -9.22
C LEU A 74 -17.80 14.83 -8.40
N THR A 75 -17.96 15.51 -7.27
CA THR A 75 -19.16 15.39 -6.44
C THR A 75 -19.85 16.73 -6.23
N ASP A 76 -21.15 16.76 -6.48
CA ASP A 76 -22.02 17.91 -6.28
C ASP A 76 -23.43 17.45 -5.88
N ASP A 77 -24.39 18.38 -5.81
CA ASP A 77 -25.78 18.08 -5.45
C ASP A 77 -26.48 17.14 -6.45
N GLN A 78 -26.01 17.08 -7.70
CA GLN A 78 -26.53 16.20 -8.75
C GLN A 78 -25.77 14.86 -8.83
N ASN A 79 -24.50 14.84 -8.43
CA ASN A 79 -23.63 13.66 -8.40
C ASN A 79 -23.05 13.44 -6.99
N LEU A 80 -23.91 13.00 -6.07
CA LEU A 80 -23.51 12.73 -4.70
C LEU A 80 -22.44 11.64 -4.61
N ALA A 81 -21.54 11.79 -3.65
CA ALA A 81 -20.59 10.76 -3.27
C ALA A 81 -21.28 9.41 -3.06
N LYS A 82 -20.77 8.36 -3.71
CA LYS A 82 -21.32 6.99 -3.58
C LYS A 82 -20.67 6.20 -2.46
N TYR A 83 -19.49 6.61 -1.99
CA TYR A 83 -18.69 5.90 -1.01
C TYR A 83 -18.19 6.85 0.08
N LYS A 84 -18.06 6.34 1.31
CA LYS A 84 -17.40 7.05 2.42
C LYS A 84 -15.88 6.92 2.32
N ALA A 85 -15.16 7.90 2.87
CA ALA A 85 -13.71 7.84 2.99
C ALA A 85 -13.26 6.62 3.82
N TYR A 86 -12.14 6.01 3.44
CA TYR A 86 -11.56 4.89 4.19
C TYR A 86 -10.04 4.85 4.09
N ASN A 87 -9.41 4.21 5.07
CA ASN A 87 -7.96 4.02 5.08
C ASN A 87 -7.56 2.78 4.26
N TRP A 88 -6.74 2.98 3.23
CA TRP A 88 -6.28 1.92 2.32
C TRP A 88 -5.52 0.82 3.06
N GLY A 89 -4.60 1.17 3.95
CA GLY A 89 -3.77 0.20 4.65
C GLY A 89 -4.57 -0.73 5.57
N LYS A 90 -5.60 -0.22 6.25
CA LYS A 90 -6.54 -1.01 7.04
C LYS A 90 -7.39 -1.90 6.14
N PHE A 91 -7.96 -1.36 5.06
CA PHE A 91 -8.74 -2.13 4.11
C PHE A 91 -7.95 -3.31 3.51
N PHE A 92 -6.75 -3.03 3.00
CA PHE A 92 -5.87 -4.01 2.39
C PHE A 92 -5.46 -5.11 3.39
N ALA A 93 -5.08 -4.73 4.62
CA ALA A 93 -4.71 -5.68 5.65
C ALA A 93 -5.90 -6.59 6.03
N THR A 94 -7.09 -6.01 6.26
CA THR A 94 -8.28 -6.78 6.61
C THR A 94 -8.68 -7.73 5.49
N ARG A 95 -8.75 -7.26 4.23
CA ARG A 95 -9.10 -8.09 3.06
C ARG A 95 -8.11 -9.24 2.85
N ARG A 96 -6.82 -8.96 3.02
CA ARG A 96 -5.77 -9.97 2.86
C ARG A 96 -5.81 -11.03 3.97
N CYS A 97 -6.16 -10.67 5.20
CA CYS A 97 -6.27 -11.64 6.31
C CYS A 97 -7.58 -12.44 6.27
N SER A 98 -8.68 -11.85 5.79
CA SER A 98 -9.98 -12.52 5.74
C SER A 98 -10.04 -13.63 4.68
N ASN A 99 -9.44 -13.40 3.50
CA ASN A 99 -9.48 -14.34 2.37
C ASN A 99 -8.80 -15.71 2.63
N PHE A 100 -8.00 -15.87 3.69
CA PHE A 100 -7.19 -17.09 3.92
C PHE A 100 -7.41 -17.77 5.27
N GLN A 101 -8.09 -17.15 6.23
CA GLN A 101 -8.12 -17.66 7.62
C GLN A 101 -9.51 -17.79 8.24
N LYS A 102 -10.56 -17.22 7.65
CA LYS A 102 -11.89 -17.21 8.27
C LYS A 102 -12.96 -17.51 7.23
N LEU A 103 -13.29 -18.80 7.11
CA LEU A 103 -14.35 -19.27 6.21
C LEU A 103 -15.73 -18.71 6.59
N ASP A 104 -15.93 -18.35 7.87
CA ASP A 104 -17.21 -17.87 8.42
C ASP A 104 -17.24 -16.36 8.74
N VAL A 105 -16.28 -15.57 8.25
CA VAL A 105 -16.29 -14.11 8.44
C VAL A 105 -16.38 -13.41 7.09
N GLU A 106 -17.34 -12.49 6.99
CA GLU A 106 -17.55 -11.69 5.79
C GLU A 106 -16.25 -10.97 5.36
N ASN A 107 -15.86 -11.19 4.11
CA ASN A 107 -14.69 -10.54 3.53
C ASN A 107 -14.99 -9.07 3.27
N ILE A 108 -14.20 -8.16 3.85
CA ILE A 108 -14.37 -6.73 3.59
C ILE A 108 -14.23 -6.41 2.09
N GLN A 109 -15.29 -5.85 1.53
CA GLN A 109 -15.43 -5.39 0.15
C GLN A 109 -15.60 -3.88 0.08
N ILE A 110 -15.31 -3.30 -1.09
CA ILE A 110 -15.54 -1.87 -1.34
C ILE A 110 -17.01 -1.46 -1.12
N SER A 111 -17.96 -2.38 -1.33
CA SER A 111 -19.39 -2.17 -1.07
C SER A 111 -19.71 -1.84 0.40
N HIS A 112 -18.91 -2.27 1.37
CA HIS A 112 -19.08 -1.92 2.78
C HIS A 112 -18.82 -0.42 3.05
N PHE A 113 -18.20 0.26 2.08
CA PHE A 113 -17.97 1.70 2.12
C PHE A 113 -19.01 2.47 1.32
N ARG A 114 -19.96 1.80 0.65
CA ARG A 114 -21.03 2.47 -0.08
C ARG A 114 -21.94 3.21 0.90
N LEU A 115 -22.28 4.45 0.58
CA LEU A 115 -23.28 5.20 1.33
C LEU A 115 -24.67 4.62 1.01
N SER A 116 -25.49 4.39 2.04
CA SER A 116 -26.89 3.97 1.84
C SER A 116 -27.61 5.11 1.12
N GLN A 117 -28.19 4.82 -0.04
CA GLN A 117 -29.11 5.77 -0.66
C GLN A 117 -30.36 5.79 0.21
N LYS A 118 -30.68 6.96 0.78
CA LYS A 118 -32.01 7.15 1.36
C LYS A 118 -33.00 7.00 0.20
N SER A 119 -33.80 5.95 0.21
CA SER A 119 -35.03 5.88 -0.55
C SER A 119 -35.87 7.09 -0.13
N GLY A 120 -36.11 8.00 -1.06
CA GLY A 120 -37.13 9.05 -0.92
C GLY A 120 -38.52 8.44 -0.90
#